data_AF-A0A3G5AXS8-F1
#
_entry.id   AF-A0A3G5AXS8-F1
#
_cell.length_a   1.000
_cell.length_b   1.000
_cell.length_c   1.000
_cell.angle_alpha   90.00
_cell.angle_beta   90.00
_cell.angle_gamma   90.00
#
_symmetry.space_group_name_H-M   'P 1'
#
loop_
_entity.id
_entity.type
_entity.pdbx_description
1 polymer ?
#
loop_
_entity_poly.entity_id
_entity_poly.type
_entity_poly.pdbx_seq_one_letter_code
_entity_poly.pdbx_strand_id
1 'polypeptide(L)'
;MISPDAARNVVGIIGNVISFGLFLSPAPTFWRIWKARDVEEFKPDPYLATLLNCMLWVFYGIPVVHPNSILVVTINGIGLVIEAIYLTIFFIYSDGKKRKKAFAILAVEILFVAAVVIGVILGAHTHEKRSMIVGILCVIFGSMMYASPLTIMVRDPSSIRSLPSAVPAQRCPVSVLFPFSFPFIPSSLVKAVTLKMKGEGKVIKTKSVEYMPFLLSLVSFLNGCCWTAYALIRFDLYVTIPNALGAFFGLIQLILYFWYYKSTPKKEKNVELPTVSRNVGGGNVTVSVER
;
A
#
# COMPACT_ATOMS: atom_id res chain seq x y z
N MET A 1 -3.21 -39.12 -1.41
CA MET A 1 -2.64 -38.15 -0.44
C MET A 1 -1.96 -37.05 -1.23
N ILE A 2 -2.25 -35.77 -0.94
CA ILE A 2 -1.60 -34.63 -1.61
C ILE A 2 -0.22 -34.40 -0.96
N SER A 3 0.84 -34.24 -1.76
CA SER A 3 2.17 -33.94 -1.21
C SER A 3 2.24 -32.49 -0.69
N PRO A 4 3.07 -32.19 0.33
CA PRO A 4 3.25 -30.82 0.82
C PRO A 4 3.67 -29.84 -0.29
N ASP A 5 4.47 -30.30 -1.25
CA ASP A 5 4.90 -29.46 -2.38
C ASP A 5 3.77 -29.18 -3.37
N ALA A 6 2.92 -30.18 -3.65
CA ALA A 6 1.73 -29.97 -4.46
C ALA A 6 0.78 -28.97 -3.78
N ALA A 7 0.56 -29.10 -2.47
CA ALA A 7 -0.25 -28.16 -1.70
C ALA A 7 0.34 -26.74 -1.73
N ARG A 8 1.66 -26.60 -1.51
CA ARG A 8 2.36 -25.31 -1.56
C ARG A 8 2.24 -24.66 -2.93
N ASN A 9 2.39 -25.42 -4.01
CA ASN A 9 2.27 -24.89 -5.37
C ASN A 9 0.85 -24.40 -5.67
N VAL A 10 -0.18 -25.16 -5.28
CA VAL A 10 -1.58 -24.76 -5.44
C VAL A 10 -1.86 -23.46 -4.69
N VAL A 11 -1.49 -23.38 -3.41
CA VAL A 11 -1.69 -22.17 -2.59
C VAL A 11 -0.92 -20.98 -3.18
N GLY A 12 0.31 -21.20 -3.65
CA GLY A 12 1.13 -20.15 -4.27
C GLY A 12 0.56 -19.64 -5.58
N ILE A 13 -0.04 -20.51 -6.41
CA ILE A 13 -0.73 -20.12 -7.65
C ILE A 13 -1.96 -19.28 -7.33
N ILE A 14 -2.76 -19.69 -6.33
CA ILE A 14 -3.92 -18.90 -5.87
C ILE A 14 -3.45 -17.53 -5.36
N GLY A 15 -2.39 -17.49 -4.56
CA GLY A 15 -1.77 -16.25 -4.09
C GLY A 15 -1.31 -15.34 -5.23
N ASN A 16 -0.71 -15.90 -6.28
CA ASN A 16 -0.31 -15.15 -7.49
C ASN A 16 -1.53 -14.51 -8.17
N VAL A 17 -2.62 -15.25 -8.37
CA VAL A 17 -3.85 -14.72 -9.00
C VAL A 17 -4.46 -13.59 -8.19
N ILE A 18 -4.56 -13.75 -6.87
CA ILE A 18 -5.11 -12.72 -5.96
C ILE A 18 -4.24 -11.47 -5.99
N SER A 19 -2.92 -11.64 -5.82
CA SER A 19 -1.97 -10.53 -5.85
C SER A 19 -1.97 -9.79 -7.19
N PHE A 20 -2.12 -10.50 -8.31
CA PHE A 20 -2.23 -9.87 -9.63
C PHE A 20 -3.42 -8.91 -9.69
N GLY A 21 -4.58 -9.33 -9.19
CA GLY A 21 -5.74 -8.46 -9.06
C GLY A 21 -5.46 -7.22 -8.18
N LEU A 22 -4.72 -7.37 -7.08
CA LEU A 22 -4.32 -6.24 -6.23
C LEU A 22 -3.39 -5.26 -6.94
N PHE A 23 -2.42 -5.74 -7.72
CA PHE A 23 -1.55 -4.88 -8.55
C PHE A 23 -2.33 -4.10 -9.63
N LEU A 24 -3.45 -4.64 -10.11
CA LEU A 24 -4.34 -3.94 -11.05
C LEU A 24 -5.28 -2.94 -10.38
N SER A 25 -5.39 -2.92 -9.05
CA SER A 25 -6.28 -2.01 -8.34
C SER A 25 -6.07 -0.51 -8.66
N PRO A 26 -4.85 -0.02 -8.97
CA PRO A 26 -4.63 1.37 -9.36
C PRO A 26 -4.87 1.67 -10.84
N ALA A 27 -5.13 0.66 -11.68
CA ALA A 27 -5.29 0.84 -13.13
C ALA A 27 -6.35 1.89 -13.52
N PRO A 28 -7.53 1.98 -12.87
CA PRO A 28 -8.50 3.04 -13.16
C PRO A 28 -7.96 4.45 -12.90
N THR A 29 -7.12 4.61 -11.87
CA THR A 29 -6.46 5.89 -11.54
C THR A 29 -5.48 6.29 -12.64
N PHE A 30 -4.66 5.35 -13.12
CA PHE A 30 -3.71 5.64 -14.20
C PHE A 30 -4.37 5.83 -15.56
N TRP A 31 -5.51 5.17 -15.80
CA TRP A 31 -6.34 5.46 -16.94
C TRP A 31 -6.84 6.91 -16.91
N ARG A 32 -7.27 7.42 -15.74
CA ARG A 32 -7.65 8.83 -15.56
C ARG A 32 -6.50 9.77 -15.88
N ILE A 33 -5.32 9.53 -15.30
CA ILE A 33 -4.11 10.33 -15.57
C ILE A 33 -3.79 10.36 -17.07
N TRP A 34 -3.83 9.20 -17.72
CA TRP A 34 -3.55 9.10 -19.15
C TRP A 34 -4.53 9.89 -20.02
N LYS A 35 -5.82 9.88 -19.66
CA LYS A 35 -6.88 10.65 -20.33
C LYS A 35 -6.78 12.15 -20.05
N ALA A 36 -6.51 12.52 -18.80
CA ALA A 36 -6.39 13.91 -18.36
C ALA A 36 -5.11 14.59 -18.84
N ARG A 37 -4.07 13.79 -19.17
CA ARG A 37 -2.71 14.27 -19.50
C ARG A 37 -2.06 15.05 -18.35
N ASP A 38 -2.54 14.83 -17.13
CA ASP A 38 -2.07 15.48 -15.90
C ASP A 38 -2.12 14.45 -14.77
N VAL A 39 -1.11 14.47 -13.90
CA VAL A 39 -1.06 13.64 -12.68
C VAL A 39 -1.90 14.24 -11.54
N GLU A 40 -2.44 15.45 -11.69
CA GLU A 40 -3.24 16.12 -10.67
C GLU A 40 -2.48 16.17 -9.31
N GLU A 41 -3.17 15.82 -8.22
CA GLU A 41 -2.62 15.68 -6.86
C GLU A 41 -2.06 14.28 -6.57
N PHE A 42 -1.94 13.43 -7.59
CA PHE A 42 -1.43 12.08 -7.44
C PHE A 42 0.03 12.05 -7.00
N LYS A 43 0.34 11.13 -6.09
CA LYS A 43 1.67 10.95 -5.51
C LYS A 43 2.29 9.63 -5.98
N PRO A 44 3.54 9.64 -6.46
CA PRO A 44 4.23 8.45 -6.94
C PRO A 44 4.77 7.57 -5.80
N ASP A 45 4.81 8.08 -4.56
CA ASP A 45 5.45 7.42 -3.42
C ASP A 45 4.98 5.97 -3.17
N PRO A 46 3.68 5.62 -3.27
CA PRO A 46 3.25 4.22 -3.09
C PRO A 46 3.80 3.27 -4.17
N TYR A 47 3.99 3.75 -5.39
CA TYR A 47 4.44 2.96 -6.54
C TYR A 47 5.95 2.74 -6.51
N LEU A 48 6.70 3.77 -6.11
CA LEU A 48 8.14 3.66 -5.83
C LEU A 48 8.41 2.66 -4.68
N ALA A 49 7.67 2.77 -3.58
CA ALA A 49 7.79 1.84 -2.47
C ALA A 49 7.43 0.39 -2.86
N THR A 50 6.39 0.22 -3.68
CA THR A 50 5.98 -1.11 -4.17
C THR A 50 7.01 -1.69 -5.13
N LEU A 51 7.57 -0.88 -6.03
CA LEU A 51 8.65 -1.29 -6.93
C LEU A 51 9.88 -1.76 -6.13
N LEU A 52 10.32 -1.01 -5.12
CA LEU A 52 11.42 -1.41 -4.24
C LEU A 52 11.13 -2.74 -3.53
N ASN A 53 9.92 -2.89 -2.99
CA ASN A 53 9.50 -4.13 -2.34
C ASN A 53 9.54 -5.31 -3.32
N CYS A 54 9.02 -5.14 -4.54
CA CYS A 54 9.06 -6.17 -5.56
C CYS A 54 10.49 -6.53 -5.99
N MET A 55 11.40 -5.54 -6.12
CA MET A 55 12.81 -5.81 -6.44
C MET A 55 13.48 -6.67 -5.36
N LEU A 56 13.24 -6.36 -4.09
CA LEU A 56 13.78 -7.13 -2.96
C LEU A 56 13.18 -8.55 -2.92
N TRP A 57 11.87 -8.71 -3.13
CA TRP A 57 11.23 -10.03 -3.14
C TRP A 57 11.63 -10.90 -4.33
N VAL A 58 11.84 -10.30 -5.51
CA VAL A 58 12.42 -11.00 -6.66
C VAL A 58 13.81 -11.50 -6.30
N PHE A 59 14.67 -10.63 -5.73
CA PHE A 59 16.02 -11.04 -5.34
C PHE A 59 16.01 -12.07 -4.19
N TYR A 60 15.07 -11.99 -3.27
CA TYR A 60 14.88 -12.99 -2.23
C TYR A 60 14.55 -14.36 -2.84
N GLY A 61 13.51 -14.43 -3.68
CA GLY A 61 12.93 -15.71 -4.12
C GLY A 61 13.70 -16.45 -5.22
N ILE A 62 14.73 -15.85 -5.82
CA ILE A 62 15.53 -16.54 -6.85
C ILE A 62 16.33 -17.69 -6.22
N PRO A 63 16.52 -18.82 -6.93
CA PRO A 63 17.15 -20.01 -6.35
C PRO A 63 18.56 -19.80 -5.78
N VAL A 64 19.31 -18.81 -6.30
CA VAL A 64 20.65 -18.47 -5.82
C VAL A 64 20.64 -17.83 -4.41
N VAL A 65 19.54 -17.20 -4.01
CA VAL A 65 19.36 -16.57 -2.68
C VAL A 65 18.53 -17.47 -1.78
N HIS A 66 17.29 -17.77 -2.17
CA HIS A 66 16.36 -18.59 -1.39
C HIS A 66 15.69 -19.66 -2.25
N PRO A 67 16.20 -20.91 -2.21
CA PRO A 67 15.63 -22.04 -2.96
C PRO A 67 14.15 -22.30 -2.61
N ASN A 68 13.40 -22.86 -3.57
CA ASN A 68 11.99 -23.28 -3.39
C ASN A 68 10.97 -22.14 -3.13
N SER A 69 11.29 -20.91 -3.54
CA SER A 69 10.38 -19.75 -3.46
C SER A 69 10.11 -19.06 -4.81
N ILE A 70 10.17 -19.82 -5.92
CA ILE A 70 9.99 -19.27 -7.28
C ILE A 70 8.62 -18.60 -7.48
N LEU A 71 7.57 -19.07 -6.81
CA LEU A 71 6.24 -18.46 -6.91
C LEU A 71 6.16 -17.05 -6.29
N VAL A 72 7.08 -16.72 -5.39
CA VAL A 72 7.26 -15.34 -4.88
C VAL A 72 7.91 -14.47 -5.96
N VAL A 73 8.85 -15.03 -6.73
CA VAL A 73 9.51 -14.33 -7.85
C VAL A 73 8.52 -14.01 -8.96
N THR A 74 7.65 -14.95 -9.33
CA THR A 74 6.70 -14.76 -10.44
C THR A 74 5.78 -13.58 -10.21
N ILE A 75 5.16 -13.51 -9.02
CA ILE A 75 4.20 -12.44 -8.73
C ILE A 75 4.88 -11.08 -8.58
N ASN A 76 6.05 -11.03 -7.94
CA ASN A 76 6.77 -9.77 -7.76
C ASN A 76 7.40 -9.31 -9.07
N GLY A 77 7.80 -10.23 -9.95
CA GLY A 77 8.24 -9.93 -11.32
C GLY A 77 7.12 -9.30 -12.16
N ILE A 78 5.90 -9.85 -12.09
CA ILE A 78 4.72 -9.23 -12.71
C ILE A 78 4.46 -7.85 -12.09
N GLY A 79 4.55 -7.74 -10.76
CA GLY A 79 4.47 -6.47 -10.04
C GLY A 79 5.45 -5.43 -10.57
N LEU A 80 6.72 -5.78 -10.77
CA LEU A 80 7.73 -4.87 -11.34
C LEU A 80 7.30 -4.32 -12.70
N VAL A 81 6.74 -5.16 -13.57
CA VAL A 81 6.27 -4.72 -14.90
C VAL A 81 5.10 -3.74 -14.76
N ILE A 82 4.12 -4.06 -13.91
CA ILE A 82 2.94 -3.19 -13.69
C ILE A 82 3.36 -1.87 -13.06
N GLU A 83 4.19 -1.88 -12.02
CA GLU A 83 4.68 -0.69 -11.33
C GLU A 83 5.55 0.18 -12.27
N ALA A 84 6.35 -0.43 -13.14
CA ALA A 84 7.09 0.29 -14.17
C ALA A 84 6.18 1.00 -15.18
N ILE A 85 5.07 0.37 -15.58
CA ILE A 85 4.06 1.00 -16.45
C ILE A 85 3.44 2.21 -15.74
N TYR A 86 3.01 2.05 -14.49
CA TYR A 86 2.45 3.13 -13.68
C TYR A 86 3.42 4.30 -13.53
N LEU A 87 4.67 4.04 -13.14
CA LEU A 87 5.68 5.09 -13.00
C LEU A 87 6.01 5.75 -14.33
N THR A 88 6.03 5.00 -15.43
CA THR A 88 6.24 5.57 -16.78
C THR A 88 5.14 6.57 -17.13
N ILE A 89 3.87 6.20 -16.93
CA ILE A 89 2.73 7.11 -17.15
C ILE A 89 2.88 8.36 -16.25
N PHE A 90 3.21 8.17 -14.98
CA PHE A 90 3.46 9.27 -14.06
C PHE A 90 4.58 10.20 -14.56
N PHE A 91 5.71 9.67 -15.03
CA PHE A 91 6.82 10.48 -15.52
C PHE A 91 6.49 11.24 -16.81
N ILE A 92 5.65 10.69 -17.68
CA ILE A 92 5.23 11.38 -18.91
C ILE A 92 4.38 12.61 -18.57
N TYR A 93 3.42 12.49 -17.64
CA TYR A 93 2.43 13.55 -17.37
C TYR A 93 2.71 14.40 -16.12
N SER A 94 3.75 14.10 -15.34
CA SER A 94 4.09 14.89 -14.16
C SER A 94 4.85 16.18 -14.50
N ASP A 95 4.62 17.20 -13.66
CA ASP A 95 5.41 18.42 -13.70
C ASP A 95 6.90 18.15 -13.45
N GLY A 96 7.78 19.05 -13.91
CA GLY A 96 9.22 18.85 -13.83
C GLY A 96 9.77 18.69 -12.41
N LYS A 97 9.11 19.25 -11.39
CA LYS A 97 9.59 19.20 -9.99
C LYS A 97 9.21 17.86 -9.33
N LYS A 98 7.96 17.43 -9.45
CA LYS A 98 7.45 16.11 -9.03
C LYS A 98 8.22 15.01 -9.75
N ARG A 99 8.40 15.16 -11.08
CA ARG A 99 9.15 14.21 -11.91
C ARG A 99 10.60 14.04 -11.46
N LYS A 100 11.35 15.14 -11.31
CA LYS A 100 12.75 15.10 -10.87
C LYS A 100 12.89 14.45 -9.49
N LYS A 101 11.99 14.78 -8.54
CA LYS A 101 11.98 14.14 -7.22
C LYS A 101 11.76 12.64 -7.32
N ALA A 102 10.77 12.20 -8.11
CA ALA A 102 10.45 10.78 -8.26
C ALA A 102 11.57 10.00 -8.97
N PHE A 103 12.19 10.57 -10.01
CA PHE A 103 13.39 9.98 -10.63
C PHE A 103 14.57 9.86 -9.66
N ALA A 104 14.81 10.89 -8.83
CA ALA A 104 15.87 10.83 -7.83
C ALA A 104 15.65 9.72 -6.81
N ILE A 105 14.40 9.52 -6.37
CA ILE A 105 14.05 8.42 -5.46
C ILE A 105 14.27 7.07 -6.16
N LEU A 106 13.77 6.90 -7.39
CA LEU A 106 13.95 5.67 -8.16
C LEU A 106 15.44 5.33 -8.37
N ALA A 107 16.27 6.32 -8.67
CA ALA A 107 17.71 6.12 -8.81
C ALA A 107 18.35 5.63 -7.49
N VAL A 108 17.96 6.22 -6.35
CA VAL A 108 18.43 5.79 -5.03
C VAL A 108 17.98 4.36 -4.73
N GLU A 109 16.75 3.98 -5.07
CA GLU A 109 16.23 2.62 -4.88
C GLU A 109 16.99 1.60 -5.72
N ILE A 110 17.24 1.89 -7.00
CA ILE A 110 18.02 1.03 -7.90
C ILE A 110 19.45 0.86 -7.38
N LEU A 111 20.11 1.95 -6.99
CA LEU A 111 21.47 1.90 -6.42
C LEU A 111 21.51 1.10 -5.12
N PHE A 112 20.52 1.28 -4.25
CA PHE A 112 20.40 0.52 -3.02
C PHE A 112 20.24 -0.97 -3.30
N VAL A 113 19.32 -1.37 -4.18
CA VAL A 113 19.13 -2.78 -4.54
C VAL A 113 20.38 -3.37 -5.19
N ALA A 114 21.03 -2.63 -6.10
CA ALA A 114 22.28 -3.07 -6.72
C ALA A 114 23.37 -3.31 -5.68
N ALA A 115 23.54 -2.41 -4.70
CA ALA A 115 24.49 -2.57 -3.62
C ALA A 115 24.16 -3.79 -2.73
N VAL A 116 22.88 -4.02 -2.42
CA VAL A 116 22.44 -5.22 -1.69
C VAL A 116 22.76 -6.49 -2.48
N VAL A 117 22.43 -6.53 -3.78
CA VAL A 117 22.69 -7.69 -4.64
C VAL A 117 24.19 -7.99 -4.70
N ILE A 118 25.01 -6.99 -5.01
CA ILE A 118 26.46 -7.15 -5.11
C ILE A 118 27.03 -7.60 -3.76
N GLY A 119 26.68 -6.91 -2.67
CA GLY A 119 27.16 -7.23 -1.32
C GLY A 119 26.78 -8.63 -0.87
N VAL A 120 25.56 -9.09 -1.15
CA VAL A 120 25.09 -10.43 -0.78
C VAL A 120 25.74 -11.51 -1.63
N ILE A 121 25.82 -11.33 -2.95
CA ILE A 121 26.39 -12.35 -3.84
C ILE A 121 27.90 -12.52 -3.60
N LEU A 122 28.62 -11.41 -3.38
CA LEU A 122 30.06 -11.44 -3.14
C LEU A 122 30.42 -11.77 -1.68
N GLY A 123 29.63 -11.33 -0.71
CA GLY A 123 29.95 -11.46 0.72
C GLY A 123 29.29 -12.63 1.45
N ALA A 124 28.21 -13.21 0.92
CA ALA A 124 27.53 -14.35 1.51
C ALA A 124 27.55 -15.56 0.56
N HIS A 125 28.26 -16.62 0.96
CA HIS A 125 28.47 -17.80 0.09
C HIS A 125 27.49 -18.95 0.33
N THR A 126 26.64 -18.88 1.35
CA THR A 126 25.62 -19.91 1.62
C THR A 126 24.21 -19.37 1.38
N HIS A 127 23.29 -20.25 0.96
CA HIS A 127 21.88 -19.88 0.80
C HIS A 127 21.26 -19.35 2.09
N GLU A 128 21.62 -19.92 3.24
CA GLU A 128 21.14 -19.48 4.55
C GLU A 128 21.51 -18.02 4.83
N LYS A 129 22.79 -17.64 4.66
CA LYS A 129 23.24 -16.26 4.88
C LYS A 129 22.60 -15.28 3.89
N ARG A 130 22.51 -15.66 2.62
CA ARG A 130 21.86 -14.84 1.57
C ARG A 130 20.38 -14.62 1.90
N SER A 131 19.66 -15.71 2.20
CA SER A 131 18.25 -15.70 2.60
C SER A 131 18.03 -14.84 3.84
N MET A 132 18.90 -14.94 4.84
CA MET A 132 18.79 -14.15 6.06
C MET A 132 18.95 -12.66 5.81
N ILE A 133 20.01 -12.25 5.11
CA ILE A 133 20.29 -10.83 4.86
C ILE A 133 19.16 -10.21 4.03
N VAL A 134 18.80 -10.83 2.91
CA VAL A 134 17.77 -10.31 2.00
C VAL A 134 16.38 -10.42 2.65
N GLY A 135 16.10 -11.52 3.34
CA GLY A 135 14.84 -11.76 4.03
C GLY A 135 14.55 -10.74 5.13
N ILE A 136 15.55 -10.34 5.92
CA ILE A 136 15.41 -9.25 6.91
C ILE A 136 15.01 -7.94 6.23
N LEU A 137 15.64 -7.61 5.09
CA LEU A 137 15.26 -6.41 4.33
C LEU A 137 13.81 -6.53 3.82
N CYS A 138 13.43 -7.65 3.22
CA CYS A 138 12.05 -7.92 2.80
C CYS A 138 11.03 -7.75 3.94
N VAL A 139 11.34 -8.27 5.14
CA VAL A 139 10.49 -8.12 6.33
C VAL A 139 10.37 -6.65 6.73
N ILE A 140 11.47 -5.91 6.82
CA ILE A 140 11.47 -4.50 7.22
C ILE A 140 10.66 -3.65 6.22
N PHE A 141 11.05 -3.68 4.94
CA PHE A 141 10.42 -2.85 3.92
C PHE A 141 8.97 -3.28 3.67
N GLY A 142 8.71 -4.60 3.61
CA GLY A 142 7.36 -5.13 3.44
C GLY A 142 6.44 -4.81 4.61
N SER A 143 6.93 -4.86 5.85
CA SER A 143 6.13 -4.52 7.03
C SER A 143 5.84 -3.02 7.11
N MET A 144 6.81 -2.17 6.75
CA MET A 144 6.64 -0.71 6.72
C MET A 144 5.52 -0.26 5.77
N MET A 145 5.24 -1.02 4.71
CA MET A 145 4.14 -0.70 3.79
C MET A 145 2.77 -0.73 4.50
N TYR A 146 2.60 -1.53 5.55
CA TYR A 146 1.37 -1.58 6.36
C TYR A 146 1.18 -0.39 7.30
N ALA A 147 2.16 0.50 7.43
CA ALA A 147 1.97 1.76 8.14
C ALA A 147 0.85 2.62 7.51
N SER A 148 0.63 2.51 6.20
CA SER A 148 -0.41 3.26 5.49
C SER A 148 -1.84 2.79 5.79
N PRO A 149 -2.15 1.47 5.81
CA PRO A 149 -3.40 0.95 6.35
C PRO A 149 -3.66 1.35 7.82
N LEU A 150 -2.62 1.33 8.66
CA LEU A 150 -2.72 1.67 10.09
C LEU A 150 -3.14 3.12 10.32
N THR A 151 -2.66 4.07 9.52
CA THR A 151 -2.97 5.50 9.72
C THR A 151 -4.43 5.83 9.45
N ILE A 152 -5.08 5.08 8.55
CA ILE A 152 -6.52 5.15 8.30
C ILE A 152 -7.34 4.76 9.55
N MET A 153 -6.75 3.96 10.44
CA MET A 153 -7.41 3.29 11.56
C MET A 153 -7.09 3.88 12.95
N VAL A 154 -6.17 4.85 13.07
CA VAL A 154 -5.75 5.40 14.37
C VAL A 154 -6.55 6.66 14.77
N ARG A 155 -6.79 6.74 16.08
CA ARG A 155 -7.90 7.32 16.84
C ARG A 155 -7.89 8.85 17.02
N ASP A 156 -9.10 9.32 17.26
CA ASP A 156 -9.56 10.65 17.65
C ASP A 156 -9.10 11.11 19.07
N PRO A 157 -8.45 12.29 19.23
CA PRO A 157 -8.19 12.93 20.51
C PRO A 157 -9.43 13.53 21.20
N SER A 158 -10.57 13.65 20.52
CA SER A 158 -11.76 14.36 21.02
C SER A 158 -12.58 13.56 22.04
N SER A 159 -12.40 12.23 22.09
CA SER A 159 -12.97 11.35 23.14
C SER A 159 -12.30 11.49 24.52
N ILE A 160 -11.21 12.25 24.67
CA ILE A 160 -10.53 12.49 25.97
C ILE A 160 -11.07 13.76 26.67
N ARG A 161 -12.02 14.48 26.06
CA ARG A 161 -12.59 15.72 26.62
C ARG A 161 -13.64 15.49 27.73
N SER A 162 -13.65 14.31 28.36
CA SER A 162 -14.52 14.00 29.50
C SER A 162 -13.76 13.53 30.75
N LEU A 163 -12.43 13.63 30.79
CA LEU A 163 -11.67 13.39 32.02
C LEU A 163 -11.25 14.72 32.67
N PRO A 164 -11.46 14.88 34.00
CA PRO A 164 -11.12 16.11 34.70
C PRO A 164 -9.62 16.40 34.56
N SER A 165 -9.34 17.66 34.23
CA SER A 165 -8.04 18.24 33.93
C SER A 165 -7.14 18.27 35.16
N ALA A 166 -6.29 17.25 35.33
CA ALA A 166 -5.15 17.30 36.23
C ALA A 166 -4.09 16.24 35.90
N VAL A 167 -3.61 16.16 34.65
CA VAL A 167 -2.32 15.55 34.37
C VAL A 167 -1.62 16.39 33.30
N PRO A 168 -0.42 16.93 33.54
CA PRO A 168 0.31 17.68 32.53
C PRO A 168 0.59 16.74 31.34
N ALA A 169 0.18 17.17 30.15
CA ALA A 169 0.47 16.47 28.90
C ALA A 169 1.99 16.42 28.70
N GLN A 170 2.60 15.32 29.15
CA GLN A 170 3.95 14.99 28.78
C GLN A 170 3.94 14.71 27.28
N ARG A 171 4.50 15.64 26.51
CA ARG A 171 4.79 15.43 25.08
C ARG A 171 5.65 14.18 25.00
N CYS A 172 5.09 13.06 24.60
CA CYS A 172 5.89 11.94 24.13
C CYS A 172 6.48 12.37 22.78
N PRO A 173 7.80 12.61 22.68
CA PRO A 173 8.37 12.90 21.38
C PRO A 173 8.31 11.61 20.55
N VAL A 174 7.81 11.72 19.33
CA VAL A 174 7.68 10.61 18.36
C VAL A 174 9.05 9.95 18.06
N SER A 175 10.15 10.54 18.52
CA SER A 175 11.50 9.99 18.53
C SER A 175 11.70 8.73 19.39
N VAL A 176 10.70 8.28 20.17
CA VAL A 176 10.83 7.10 21.05
C VAL A 176 10.26 5.81 20.43
N LEU A 177 9.51 5.89 19.31
CA LEU A 177 8.98 4.71 18.61
C LEU A 177 9.95 4.06 17.61
N PHE A 178 11.13 4.65 17.40
CA PHE A 178 12.22 4.08 16.60
C PHE A 178 13.55 4.29 17.32
N PRO A 179 13.96 3.42 18.28
CA PRO A 179 15.29 3.53 18.88
C PRO A 179 16.42 3.01 17.96
N PHE A 180 16.12 2.63 16.71
CA PHE A 180 17.15 2.20 15.76
C PHE A 180 17.25 3.18 14.59
N SER A 181 18.18 4.13 14.73
CA SER A 181 18.82 4.77 13.59
C SER A 181 19.55 3.69 12.78
N PHE A 182 18.84 2.98 11.89
CA PHE A 182 19.49 2.14 10.89
C PHE A 182 20.07 3.05 9.80
N PRO A 183 21.40 3.16 9.65
CA PRO A 183 22.05 4.09 8.72
C PRO A 183 21.81 3.76 7.24
N PHE A 184 21.00 2.74 6.93
CA PHE A 184 20.75 2.22 5.60
C PHE A 184 19.31 2.42 5.10
N ILE A 185 18.40 2.96 5.91
CA ILE A 185 17.06 3.28 5.43
C ILE A 185 17.12 4.63 4.70
N PRO A 186 16.77 4.72 3.40
CA PRO A 186 16.75 5.99 2.71
C PRO A 186 15.89 6.99 3.48
N SER A 187 16.44 8.16 3.79
CA SER A 187 15.72 9.20 4.55
C SER A 187 14.41 9.64 3.88
N SER A 188 14.27 9.39 2.57
CA SER A 188 13.04 9.52 1.78
C SER A 188 11.96 8.51 2.16
N LEU A 189 12.32 7.27 2.48
CA LEU A 189 11.38 6.24 2.94
C LEU A 189 10.91 6.55 4.37
N VAL A 190 11.83 6.95 5.25
CA VAL A 190 11.47 7.43 6.59
C VAL A 190 10.53 8.64 6.47
N LYS A 191 10.87 9.63 5.65
CA LYS A 191 10.01 10.81 5.42
C LYS A 191 8.69 10.46 4.74
N ALA A 192 8.65 9.51 3.80
CA ALA A 192 7.41 9.05 3.16
C ALA A 192 6.51 8.37 4.19
N VAL A 193 7.06 7.52 5.06
CA VAL A 193 6.33 6.90 6.17
C VAL A 193 5.88 7.97 7.17
N THR A 194 6.74 8.89 7.59
CA THR A 194 6.38 9.95 8.56
C THR A 194 5.38 10.96 8.00
N LEU A 195 5.47 11.36 6.72
CA LEU A 195 4.48 12.24 6.05
C LEU A 195 3.16 11.52 5.81
N LYS A 196 3.19 10.21 5.51
CA LYS A 196 2.01 9.33 5.39
C LYS A 196 1.38 9.01 6.75
N MET A 197 2.12 9.15 7.85
CA MET A 197 1.60 9.15 9.23
C MET A 197 1.08 10.52 9.69
N LYS A 198 1.58 11.63 9.13
CA LYS A 198 1.15 12.99 9.48
C LYS A 198 -0.13 13.41 8.74
N GLY A 199 -0.47 12.75 7.65
CA GLY A 199 -1.74 12.87 6.95
C GLY A 199 -2.59 11.62 7.13
N GLU A 200 -3.85 11.83 7.53
CA GLU A 200 -4.99 10.93 7.25
C GLU A 200 -5.34 9.84 8.27
N GLY A 201 -5.97 10.27 9.37
CA GLY A 201 -7.10 9.53 9.97
C GLY A 201 -8.41 9.97 9.31
N LYS A 202 -8.74 9.40 8.14
CA LYS A 202 -9.89 9.86 7.32
C LYS A 202 -11.17 9.03 7.48
N VAL A 203 -11.09 7.75 7.89
CA VAL A 203 -12.28 6.88 8.03
C VAL A 203 -13.02 7.10 9.36
N ILE A 204 -12.29 7.24 10.47
CA ILE A 204 -12.89 7.57 11.78
C ILE A 204 -13.47 9.01 11.76
N LYS A 205 -12.84 9.91 11.02
CA LYS A 205 -13.23 11.33 10.91
C LYS A 205 -14.52 11.55 10.11
N THR A 206 -14.79 10.74 9.08
CA THR A 206 -15.97 10.91 8.21
C THR A 206 -17.14 10.01 8.60
N LYS A 207 -16.96 9.07 9.55
CA LYS A 207 -17.93 7.97 9.80
C LYS A 207 -18.39 7.29 8.51
N SER A 208 -17.52 7.20 7.50
CA SER A 208 -17.86 6.71 6.18
C SER A 208 -16.79 5.76 5.67
N VAL A 209 -17.23 4.58 5.22
CA VAL A 209 -16.39 3.57 4.57
C VAL A 209 -16.10 3.90 3.08
N GLU A 210 -16.45 5.10 2.60
CA GLU A 210 -16.26 5.53 1.21
C GLU A 210 -14.80 5.42 0.72
N TYR A 211 -13.83 5.52 1.64
CA TYR A 211 -12.39 5.39 1.33
C TYR A 211 -11.82 3.99 1.62
N MET A 212 -12.65 3.03 2.03
CA MET A 212 -12.27 1.63 2.31
C MET A 212 -13.21 0.67 1.58
N PRO A 213 -12.99 0.45 0.27
CA PRO A 213 -13.85 -0.44 -0.51
C PRO A 213 -13.73 -1.87 0.02
N PHE A 214 -14.86 -2.46 0.41
CA PHE A 214 -14.96 -3.80 0.99
C PHE A 214 -14.17 -4.85 0.21
N LEU A 215 -14.33 -4.86 -1.10
CA LEU A 215 -13.70 -5.85 -1.97
C LEU A 215 -12.18 -5.77 -1.91
N LEU A 216 -11.60 -4.57 -1.84
CA LEU A 216 -10.15 -4.40 -1.75
C LEU A 216 -9.62 -4.89 -0.40
N SER A 217 -10.33 -4.60 0.69
CA SER A 217 -9.98 -5.11 2.03
C SER A 217 -10.10 -6.63 2.11
N LEU A 218 -11.15 -7.22 1.53
CA LEU A 218 -11.36 -8.67 1.49
C LEU A 218 -10.27 -9.37 0.67
N VAL A 219 -9.99 -8.88 -0.54
CA VAL A 219 -8.96 -9.46 -1.41
C VAL A 219 -7.57 -9.32 -0.76
N SER A 220 -7.29 -8.20 -0.08
CA SER A 220 -6.03 -8.02 0.66
C SER A 220 -5.90 -8.96 1.86
N PHE A 221 -6.99 -9.20 2.59
CA PHE A 221 -7.02 -10.17 3.69
C PHE A 221 -6.76 -11.60 3.18
N LEU A 222 -7.48 -12.02 2.13
CA LEU A 222 -7.29 -13.33 1.51
C LEU A 222 -5.89 -13.51 0.94
N ASN A 223 -5.32 -12.45 0.39
CA ASN A 223 -3.94 -12.43 -0.08
C ASN A 223 -2.95 -12.71 1.07
N GLY A 224 -3.08 -11.99 2.18
CA GLY A 224 -2.27 -12.20 3.37
C GLY A 224 -2.39 -13.63 3.91
N CYS A 225 -3.61 -14.17 3.99
CA CYS A 225 -3.85 -15.56 4.39
C CYS A 225 -3.19 -16.58 3.46
N CYS A 226 -3.33 -16.41 2.13
CA CYS A 226 -2.74 -17.31 1.15
C CYS A 226 -1.20 -17.33 1.23
N TRP A 227 -0.57 -16.17 1.26
CA TRP A 227 0.90 -16.09 1.34
C TRP A 227 1.45 -16.55 2.69
N THR A 228 0.71 -16.33 3.77
CA THR A 228 1.05 -16.90 5.09
C THR A 228 0.97 -18.43 5.05
N ALA A 229 -0.11 -18.99 4.50
CA ALA A 229 -0.27 -20.44 4.36
C ALA A 229 0.82 -21.05 3.46
N TYR A 230 1.12 -20.42 2.31
CA TYR A 230 2.21 -20.80 1.40
C TYR A 230 3.55 -20.90 2.15
N ALA A 231 3.86 -19.89 2.97
CA ALA A 231 5.11 -19.79 3.71
C ALA A 231 5.21 -20.85 4.81
N LEU A 232 4.14 -21.08 5.57
CA LEU A 232 4.11 -22.04 6.68
C LEU A 232 4.32 -23.49 6.23
N ILE A 233 3.93 -23.88 5.02
CA ILE A 233 4.11 -25.27 4.52
C ILE A 233 5.59 -25.68 4.48
N ARG A 234 6.52 -24.75 4.25
CA ARG A 234 7.99 -25.00 4.36
C ARG A 234 8.66 -24.11 5.42
N PHE A 235 7.88 -23.54 6.34
CA PHE A 235 8.35 -22.64 7.40
C PHE A 235 9.30 -21.53 6.93
N ASP A 236 8.90 -20.77 5.91
CA ASP A 236 9.61 -19.54 5.51
C ASP A 236 9.17 -18.37 6.39
N LEU A 237 9.95 -18.06 7.44
CA LEU A 237 9.64 -16.97 8.37
C LEU A 237 9.65 -15.58 7.71
N TYR A 238 10.50 -15.37 6.71
CA TYR A 238 10.65 -14.06 6.07
C TYR A 238 9.41 -13.72 5.24
N VAL A 239 8.82 -14.70 4.56
CA VAL A 239 7.52 -14.53 3.89
C VAL A 239 6.37 -14.50 4.90
N THR A 240 6.45 -15.32 5.97
CA THR A 240 5.37 -15.43 6.96
C THR A 240 5.10 -14.09 7.68
N ILE A 241 6.13 -13.43 8.21
CA ILE A 241 5.98 -12.23 9.06
C ILE A 241 5.16 -11.11 8.37
N PRO A 242 5.59 -10.57 7.21
CA PRO A 242 4.89 -9.46 6.57
C PRO A 242 3.50 -9.87 6.06
N ASN A 243 3.31 -11.12 5.62
CA ASN A 243 2.00 -11.57 5.15
C ASN A 243 1.01 -11.82 6.30
N ALA A 244 1.48 -12.31 7.45
CA ALA A 244 0.68 -12.44 8.65
C ALA A 244 0.27 -11.06 9.20
N LEU A 245 1.17 -10.08 9.18
CA LEU A 245 0.85 -8.69 9.49
C LEU A 245 -0.21 -8.13 8.52
N GLY A 246 -0.07 -8.39 7.22
CA GLY A 246 -1.06 -8.00 6.22
C GLY A 246 -2.43 -8.62 6.44
N ALA A 247 -2.48 -9.93 6.75
CA ALA A 247 -3.71 -10.62 7.11
C ALA A 247 -4.35 -10.02 8.38
N PHE A 248 -3.54 -9.75 9.41
CA PHE A 248 -4.01 -9.12 10.64
C PHE A 248 -4.63 -7.74 10.38
N PHE A 249 -3.97 -6.86 9.63
CA PHE A 249 -4.53 -5.55 9.30
C PHE A 249 -5.73 -5.64 8.36
N GLY A 250 -5.72 -6.53 7.37
CA GLY A 250 -6.88 -6.78 6.50
C GLY A 250 -8.09 -7.27 7.29
N LEU A 251 -7.90 -8.12 8.30
CA LEU A 251 -8.97 -8.54 9.19
C LEU A 251 -9.54 -7.37 9.99
N ILE A 252 -8.68 -6.50 10.55
CA ILE A 252 -9.16 -5.32 11.26
C ILE A 252 -9.96 -4.41 10.32
N GLN A 253 -9.50 -4.19 9.08
CA GLN A 253 -10.24 -3.42 8.08
C GLN A 253 -11.63 -4.00 7.80
N LEU A 254 -11.76 -5.32 7.69
CA LEU A 254 -13.05 -5.99 7.51
C LEU A 254 -13.97 -5.81 8.72
N ILE A 255 -13.43 -5.98 9.94
CA ILE A 255 -14.20 -5.77 11.19
C ILE A 255 -14.71 -4.33 11.25
N LEU A 256 -13.85 -3.35 10.98
CA LEU A 256 -14.21 -1.94 10.94
C LEU A 256 -15.26 -1.65 9.87
N TYR A 257 -15.12 -2.25 8.68
CA TYR A 257 -16.12 -2.10 7.61
C TYR A 257 -17.51 -2.52 8.11
N PHE A 258 -17.65 -3.71 8.68
CA PHE A 258 -18.95 -4.19 9.16
C PHE A 258 -19.51 -3.39 10.35
N TRP A 259 -18.67 -2.89 11.25
CA TRP A 259 -19.09 -2.03 12.36
C TRP A 259 -19.59 -0.66 11.89
N TYR A 260 -18.94 -0.05 10.91
CA TYR A 260 -19.30 1.28 10.41
C TYR A 260 -20.23 1.26 9.19
N TYR A 261 -20.48 0.11 8.56
CA TYR A 261 -21.34 -0.03 7.37
C TYR A 261 -22.75 0.53 7.61
N LYS A 262 -23.35 0.18 8.76
CA LYS A 262 -24.68 0.69 9.14
C LYS A 262 -24.70 2.16 9.54
N SER A 263 -23.53 2.70 9.94
CA SER A 263 -23.36 4.09 10.38
C SER A 263 -22.98 5.05 9.25
N THR A 264 -22.73 4.52 8.04
CA THR A 264 -22.34 5.32 6.89
C THR A 264 -23.58 6.01 6.30
N PRO A 265 -23.62 7.35 6.21
CA PRO A 265 -24.73 8.06 5.60
C PRO A 265 -24.89 7.60 4.14
N LYS A 266 -26.05 7.06 3.77
CA LYS A 266 -26.36 6.80 2.36
C LYS A 266 -26.48 8.16 1.68
N LYS A 267 -25.64 8.46 0.67
CA LYS A 267 -25.84 9.64 -0.18
C LYS A 267 -27.27 9.55 -0.75
N GLU A 268 -28.13 10.49 -0.38
CA GLU A 268 -29.35 10.76 -1.15
C GLU A 268 -28.91 11.01 -2.59
N LYS A 269 -29.51 10.29 -3.53
CA LYS A 269 -29.32 10.53 -4.96
C LYS A 269 -29.52 12.01 -5.19
N ASN A 270 -28.54 12.67 -5.81
CA ASN A 270 -28.58 14.09 -6.13
C ASN A 270 -29.97 14.45 -6.64
N VAL A 271 -30.71 15.24 -5.85
CA VAL A 271 -31.82 16.01 -6.37
C VAL A 271 -31.18 16.96 -7.38
N GLU A 272 -31.47 16.75 -8.67
CA GLU A 272 -31.11 17.71 -9.71
C GLU A 272 -31.65 19.08 -9.29
N LEU A 273 -30.73 20.01 -8.99
CA LEU A 273 -31.10 21.39 -8.76
C LEU A 273 -31.67 21.94 -10.07
N PRO A 274 -32.88 22.54 -10.06
CA PRO A 274 -33.48 23.07 -11.27
C PRO A 274 -32.55 24.12 -11.89
N THR A 275 -32.21 23.91 -13.16
CA THR A 275 -31.44 24.87 -13.94
C THR A 275 -32.33 26.06 -14.28
N VAL A 276 -32.06 27.21 -13.65
CA VAL A 276 -32.75 28.46 -13.98
C VAL A 276 -32.16 29.01 -15.29
N SER A 277 -32.84 28.78 -16.41
CA SER A 277 -32.54 29.46 -17.67
C SER A 277 -33.10 30.89 -17.63
N ARG A 278 -32.22 31.89 -17.65
CA ARG A 278 -32.59 33.31 -17.66
C ARG A 278 -32.58 33.82 -19.10
N ASN A 279 -33.73 33.99 -19.72
CA ASN A 279 -33.82 34.66 -21.02
C ASN A 279 -33.62 36.17 -20.83
N VAL A 280 -32.49 36.69 -21.31
CA VAL A 280 -32.21 38.13 -21.36
C VAL A 280 -32.87 38.69 -22.62
N GLY A 281 -34.17 38.95 -22.53
CA GLY A 281 -34.95 39.53 -23.63
C GLY A 281 -36.44 39.49 -23.34
N GLY A 282 -36.95 40.45 -22.58
CA GLY A 282 -38.36 40.57 -22.20
C GLY A 282 -38.63 40.08 -20.78
N GLY A 283 -39.02 41.00 -19.90
CA GLY A 283 -39.09 40.80 -18.45
C GLY A 283 -40.20 39.87 -17.95
N ASN A 284 -40.09 38.57 -18.19
CA ASN A 284 -40.84 37.53 -17.46
C ASN A 284 -39.91 36.37 -17.08
N VAL A 285 -39.86 36.03 -15.79
CA VAL A 285 -39.13 34.87 -15.26
C VAL A 285 -40.15 33.73 -15.04
N THR A 286 -40.04 32.66 -15.82
CA THR A 286 -40.81 31.43 -15.62
C THR A 286 -39.91 30.33 -15.06
N VAL A 287 -40.29 29.76 -13.91
CA VAL A 287 -39.62 28.61 -13.30
C VAL A 287 -40.46 27.37 -13.61
N SER A 288 -39.93 26.44 -14.39
CA SER A 288 -40.55 25.15 -14.66
C SER A 288 -39.85 24.05 -13.86
N VAL A 289 -40.63 23.33 -13.06
CA VAL A 289 -40.22 22.13 -12.32
C VAL A 289 -40.68 20.93 -13.15
N GLU A 290 -39.75 20.18 -13.73
CA GLU A 290 -40.04 18.90 -14.39
C GLU A 290 -40.12 17.82 -13.29
N ARG A 291 -41.21 17.04 -13.28
CA ARG A 291 -41.50 16.00 -12.28
C ARG A 291 -40.88 14.66 -12.66
#